data_AF-A0A5R9GB10-F1
#
_entry.id   AF-A0A5R9GB10-F1
#
_cell.length_a   1.000
_cell.length_b   1.000
_cell.length_c   1.000
_cell.angle_alpha   90.00
_cell.angle_beta   90.00
_cell.angle_gamma   90.00
#
_symmetry.space_group_name_H-M   'P 1'
#
loop_
_entity.id
_entity.type
_entity.pdbx_description
1 polymer ?
#
loop_
_entity_poly.entity_id
_entity_poly.type
_entity_poly.pdbx_seq_one_letter_code
_entity_poly.pdbx_strand_id
1 'polypeptide(L)'
;MKINEPGRLSSIQAYRAGLQAKEAKAAAGKGAQKDNVVISAEAKELLEAQRVGGTERAERVEALKQSVQAGTYHISAERLAEKLLPYLK
;
A
#
# COMPACT_ATOMS: atom_id res chain seq x y z
N MET A 1 27.53 -61.18 -32.60
CA MET A 1 27.98 -60.54 -31.35
C MET A 1 27.15 -59.30 -31.11
N LYS A 2 26.52 -59.16 -29.93
CA LYS A 2 25.68 -57.99 -29.54
C LYS A 2 26.56 -57.02 -28.74
N ILE A 3 26.79 -55.81 -29.27
CA ILE A 3 27.56 -54.76 -28.61
C ILE A 3 26.57 -53.87 -27.86
N ASN A 4 26.38 -54.16 -26.57
CA ASN A 4 25.68 -53.26 -25.66
C ASN A 4 26.73 -52.71 -24.69
N GLU A 5 27.21 -51.47 -24.92
CA GLU A 5 28.15 -50.79 -24.03
C GLU A 5 27.38 -50.08 -22.89
N PRO A 6 27.40 -50.59 -21.64
CA PRO A 6 26.65 -50.00 -20.52
C PRO A 6 27.14 -48.61 -20.09
N GLY A 7 28.34 -48.19 -20.55
CA GLY A 7 28.94 -46.91 -20.18
C GLY A 7 28.20 -45.66 -20.72
N ARG A 8 27.45 -45.78 -21.82
CA ARG A 8 26.75 -44.63 -22.44
C ARG A 8 25.45 -44.23 -21.74
N LEU A 9 24.89 -45.10 -20.90
CA LEU A 9 23.63 -44.85 -20.20
C LEU A 9 23.82 -43.94 -18.97
N SER A 10 24.99 -43.99 -18.33
CA SER A 10 25.30 -43.17 -17.15
C SER A 10 25.44 -41.68 -17.51
N SER A 11 26.04 -41.35 -18.65
CA SER A 11 26.21 -39.96 -19.10
C SER A 11 24.88 -39.27 -19.43
N ILE A 12 23.89 -40.02 -19.91
CA ILE A 12 22.55 -39.49 -20.24
C ILE A 12 21.77 -39.15 -18.95
N GLN A 13 21.93 -39.94 -17.89
CA GLN A 13 21.28 -39.68 -16.60
C GLN A 13 21.79 -38.39 -15.94
N ALA A 14 23.10 -38.14 -15.99
CA ALA A 14 23.69 -36.90 -15.48
C ALA A 14 23.17 -35.66 -16.22
N TYR A 15 23.03 -35.74 -17.54
CA TYR A 15 22.48 -34.65 -18.36
C TYR A 15 20.99 -34.38 -18.03
N ARG A 16 20.19 -35.43 -17.85
CA ARG A 16 18.77 -35.32 -17.46
C ARG A 16 18.59 -34.69 -16.08
N ALA A 17 19.42 -35.05 -15.11
CA ALA A 17 19.37 -34.46 -13.77
C ALA A 17 19.68 -32.95 -13.78
N GLY A 18 20.63 -32.50 -14.62
CA GLY A 18 20.95 -31.09 -14.79
C GLY A 18 19.83 -30.27 -15.42
N LEU A 19 19.07 -30.84 -16.36
CA LEU A 19 17.90 -30.19 -16.96
C LEU A 19 16.75 -30.03 -15.96
N GLN A 20 16.44 -31.08 -15.20
CA GLN A 20 15.40 -31.03 -14.17
C GLN A 20 15.72 -30.03 -13.06
N ALA A 21 16.98 -29.92 -12.65
CA ALA A 21 17.42 -28.93 -11.66
C ALA A 21 17.29 -27.48 -12.18
N LYS A 22 17.47 -27.25 -13.49
CA LYS A 22 17.24 -25.94 -14.12
C LYS A 22 15.76 -25.59 -14.21
N GLU A 23 14.90 -26.55 -14.56
CA GLU A 23 13.45 -26.35 -14.60
C GLU A 23 12.87 -26.09 -13.21
N ALA A 24 13.32 -26.81 -12.18
CA ALA A 24 12.92 -26.57 -10.79
C ALA A 24 13.31 -25.18 -10.28
N LYS A 25 14.51 -24.67 -10.66
CA LYS A 25 14.93 -23.30 -10.32
C LYS A 25 14.16 -22.23 -11.10
N ALA A 26 13.77 -22.50 -12.34
CA ALA A 26 12.95 -21.58 -13.13
C ALA A 26 11.51 -21.46 -12.59
N ALA A 27 10.96 -22.54 -12.02
CA ALA A 27 9.65 -22.55 -11.37
C ALA A 27 9.65 -21.84 -10.00
N ALA A 28 10.77 -21.88 -9.26
CA ALA A 28 10.88 -21.26 -7.93
C ALA A 28 11.12 -19.73 -7.96
N GLY A 29 11.58 -19.17 -9.09
CA GLY A 29 12.05 -17.78 -9.16
C GLY A 29 11.02 -16.73 -9.61
N LYS A 30 9.78 -17.10 -9.92
CA LYS A 30 8.78 -16.17 -10.52
C LYS A 30 7.43 -16.19 -9.80
N GLY A 31 7.43 -16.20 -8.47
CA GLY A 31 6.26 -15.73 -7.73
C GLY A 31 6.05 -14.26 -8.08
N ALA A 32 4.90 -13.93 -8.68
CA ALA A 32 4.56 -12.58 -9.12
C ALA A 32 4.95 -11.56 -8.05
N GLN A 33 5.80 -10.60 -8.42
CA GLN A 33 6.16 -9.48 -7.57
C GLN A 33 4.85 -8.76 -7.23
N LYS A 34 4.38 -8.92 -6.00
CA LYS A 34 3.14 -8.30 -5.54
C LYS A 34 3.46 -6.89 -5.14
N ASP A 35 2.77 -5.93 -5.76
CA ASP A 35 2.78 -4.56 -5.28
C ASP A 35 2.13 -4.52 -3.90
N ASN A 36 2.87 -4.06 -2.90
CA ASN A 36 2.38 -3.88 -1.54
C ASN A 36 2.33 -2.40 -1.22
N VAL A 37 1.20 -1.93 -0.68
CA VAL A 37 1.07 -0.58 -0.13
C VAL A 37 1.35 -0.67 1.37
N VAL A 38 2.49 -0.11 1.80
CA VAL A 38 2.83 0.01 3.22
C VAL A 38 2.49 1.42 3.67
N ILE A 39 1.47 1.56 4.50
CA ILE A 39 1.19 2.82 5.20
C ILE A 39 2.22 2.96 6.31
N SER A 40 3.02 4.03 6.28
CA SER A 40 4.03 4.31 7.31
C SER A 40 3.40 4.36 8.70
N ALA A 41 4.05 3.72 9.68
CA ALA A 41 3.62 3.77 11.08
C ALA A 41 3.56 5.22 11.60
N GLU A 42 4.51 6.06 11.17
CA GLU A 42 4.57 7.49 11.46
C GLU A 42 3.32 8.24 10.95
N ALA A 43 2.83 7.91 9.76
CA ALA A 43 1.63 8.53 9.20
C ALA A 43 0.37 8.15 9.99
N LYS A 44 0.32 6.93 10.56
CA LYS A 44 -0.77 6.52 11.45
C LYS A 44 -0.71 7.27 12.77
N GLU A 45 0.46 7.42 13.37
CA GLU A 45 0.63 8.15 14.62
C GLU A 45 0.22 9.62 14.49
N LEU A 46 0.59 10.28 13.39
CA LEU A 46 0.15 11.65 13.09
C LEU A 46 -1.36 11.75 12.91
N LEU A 47 -2.01 10.75 12.27
CA LEU A 47 -3.46 10.72 12.12
C LEU A 47 -4.17 10.57 13.47
N GLU A 48 -3.68 9.68 14.33
CA GLU A 48 -4.24 9.50 15.68
C GLU A 48 -4.04 10.76 16.53
N ALA A 49 -2.88 11.43 16.44
CA ALA A 49 -2.64 12.72 17.11
C ALA A 49 -3.63 13.80 16.65
N GLN A 50 -4.02 13.80 15.38
CA GLN A 50 -5.01 14.73 14.83
C GLN A 50 -6.44 14.44 15.33
N ARG A 51 -6.73 13.20 15.72
CA ARG A 51 -8.03 12.78 16.28
C ARG A 51 -8.21 13.16 17.74
N VAL A 52 -7.13 13.50 18.47
CA VAL A 52 -7.19 13.88 19.90
C VAL A 52 -8.07 15.12 20.14
N GLY A 53 -8.27 15.98 19.12
CA GLY A 53 -9.24 17.09 19.18
C GLY A 53 -10.70 16.71 18.90
N GLY A 54 -11.05 15.42 18.83
CA GLY A 54 -12.32 14.92 18.31
C GLY A 54 -13.57 15.35 19.10
N THR A 55 -13.50 15.43 20.42
CA THR A 55 -14.64 15.78 21.28
C THR A 55 -14.98 17.28 21.19
N GLU A 56 -14.00 18.16 21.40
CA GLU A 56 -14.15 19.61 21.25
C GLU A 56 -14.58 19.98 19.82
N ARG A 57 -14.02 19.29 18.82
CA ARG A 57 -14.43 19.45 17.43
C ARG A 57 -15.87 19.02 17.20
N ALA A 58 -16.30 17.89 17.77
CA ALA A 58 -17.67 17.41 17.63
C ALA A 58 -18.67 18.42 18.22
N GLU A 59 -18.41 18.92 19.43
CA GLU A 59 -19.22 19.96 20.08
C GLU A 59 -19.30 21.23 19.23
N ARG A 60 -18.15 21.70 18.73
CA ARG A 60 -18.10 22.88 17.86
C ARG A 60 -18.89 22.68 16.56
N VAL A 61 -18.83 21.49 15.97
CA VAL A 61 -19.58 21.15 14.76
C VAL A 61 -21.08 21.13 15.03
N GLU A 62 -21.52 20.56 16.15
CA GLU A 62 -22.94 20.57 16.53
C GLU A 62 -23.46 22.00 16.78
N ALA A 63 -22.71 22.85 17.49
CA ALA A 63 -23.06 24.26 17.67
C ALA A 63 -23.16 25.01 16.33
N LEU A 64 -22.22 24.75 15.41
CA LEU A 64 -22.26 25.34 14.07
C LEU A 64 -23.48 24.88 13.28
N LYS A 65 -23.81 23.59 13.31
CA LYS A 65 -25.02 23.06 12.65
C LYS A 65 -26.28 23.75 13.14
N GLN A 66 -26.41 23.95 14.44
CA GLN A 66 -27.54 24.68 15.03
C GLN A 66 -27.60 26.13 14.52
N SER A 67 -26.47 26.84 14.46
CA SER A 67 -26.42 28.21 13.95
C SER A 67 -26.77 28.33 12.46
N VAL A 68 -26.42 27.31 11.67
CA VAL A 68 -26.76 27.23 10.24
C VAL A 68 -28.25 26.94 10.05
N GLN A 69 -28.81 25.99 10.80
CA GLN A 69 -30.25 25.70 10.77
C GLN A 69 -31.10 26.90 11.21
N ALA A 70 -30.62 27.67 12.18
CA ALA A 70 -31.27 28.90 12.64
C ALA A 70 -31.08 30.09 11.67
N GLY A 71 -30.25 29.95 10.63
CA GLY A 71 -29.96 31.01 9.67
C GLY A 71 -29.11 32.18 10.23
N THR A 72 -28.55 32.04 11.42
CA THR A 72 -27.74 33.08 12.09
C THR A 72 -26.24 32.96 11.79
N TYR A 73 -25.83 31.90 11.11
CA TYR A 73 -24.43 31.70 10.73
C TYR A 73 -24.04 32.55 9.52
N HIS A 74 -23.19 33.55 9.74
CA HIS A 74 -22.66 34.41 8.69
C HIS A 74 -21.13 34.48 8.75
N ILE A 75 -20.48 34.29 7.60
CA ILE A 75 -19.02 34.41 7.46
C ILE A 75 -18.71 35.64 6.61
N SER A 76 -17.78 36.49 7.07
CA SER A 76 -17.28 37.61 6.26
C SER A 76 -16.34 37.13 5.15
N ALA A 77 -16.37 37.81 4.00
CA ALA A 77 -15.52 37.48 2.86
C ALA A 77 -14.01 37.53 3.21
N GLU A 78 -13.60 38.45 4.08
CA GLU A 78 -12.23 38.57 4.59
C GLU A 78 -11.78 37.30 5.33
N ARG A 79 -12.60 36.79 6.26
CA ARG A 79 -12.30 35.56 7.01
C ARG A 79 -12.25 34.35 6.10
N LEU A 80 -13.07 34.31 5.06
CA LEU A 80 -13.04 33.24 4.07
C LEU A 80 -11.74 33.29 3.27
N ALA A 81 -11.36 34.47 2.78
CA ALA A 81 -10.12 34.67 2.03
C ALA A 81 -8.89 34.26 2.86
N GLU A 82 -8.78 34.72 4.11
CA GLU A 82 -7.69 34.33 5.03
C GLU A 82 -7.52 32.81 5.16
N LYS A 83 -8.63 32.06 5.18
CA LYS A 83 -8.59 30.59 5.30
C LYS A 83 -8.24 29.88 4.00
N LEU A 84 -8.55 30.47 2.85
CA LEU A 84 -8.24 29.90 1.55
C LEU A 84 -6.81 30.19 1.10
N LEU A 85 -6.24 31.33 1.50
CA LEU A 85 -4.90 31.79 1.11
C LEU A 85 -3.78 30.71 1.20
N PRO A 86 -3.69 29.88 2.26
CA PRO A 86 -2.62 28.87 2.38
C PRO A 86 -2.64 27.79 1.28
N TYR A 87 -3.78 27.57 0.62
CA TYR A 87 -3.97 26.51 -0.37
C TYR A 87 -3.91 26.99 -1.82
N LEU A 88 -3.75 28.31 -2.04
CA LEU A 88 -3.75 28.94 -3.37
C LEU A 88 -2.33 29.26 -3.87
N LYS A 89 -1.31 28.60 -3.34
CA LYS A 89 0.08 28.71 -3.79
C LYS A 89 0.38 27.78 -4.96
#